data_AF-G9QNR7-F1
#
_entry.id   AF-G9QNR7-F1
#
_cell.length_a   1.000
_cell.length_b   1.000
_cell.length_c   1.000
_cell.angle_alpha   90.00
_cell.angle_beta   90.00
_cell.angle_gamma   90.00
#
_symmetry.space_group_name_H-M   'P 1'
#
loop_
_entity.id
_entity.type
_entity.pdbx_description
1 polymer ?
#
loop_
_entity_poly.entity_id
_entity_poly.type
_entity_poly.pdbx_seq_one_letter_code
_entity_poly.pdbx_strand_id
1 'polypeptide(L)'
;MQFMMPELKMTFPEKGNWLYETKYDGFRAQLIWTKETVQLLSRNGQNILPLFPEIENFLKPFQKKASSFLPLVFDGELAALQSEGKSNFSVVQTRGRMRSPSKIAEKASFFPCTYLVFDLLEIKGQSIKSQPFEKRKEQLYRVFESFGWSLSPKPSAESRIQMIPSFRELSTLKDFVSLHFGEGIVAKKEQSIWEGKRSGNWIKIKNWKKARCFVTAFHEANGYYDIAVYKDKNIFPIGLFQAGIPKKEKQALNQIIRQNAFEKKEDVYYIKPGICVELFYLEWQKEGLREPYFHQFLFSTTPEECTWEQFRLDSLHIPEQVEITHPLKPIWPACGYTKLDYLSYLRKTAPRMLPFLKDRALTVIRYPHGVEDEAFFQKNCPDYAPDFVETKKMDGINYIVCNSLETLIWLGNQLAIEFHVPFHSIHSSYVSEIVFDLDPPSPKEFSLAVQAAKDMKEIFDQLNLKTFVKFSGNKGLQVHIPLPETFTFAETGSFTELIARYLVSKKPEMFTIERLKKKRGRRLYIDYVQYRQGKTIIAPYSARGNEKGLVACPLYWEELDQFTPSQCTIDWVLKRMETTLCPFASFFEAKVDQPFAEIINALPLLD
;
A
#
# COMPACT_ATOMS: atom_id res chain seq x y z
N MET A 1 -11.27 4.68 33.47
CA MET A 1 -11.49 4.00 32.17
C MET A 1 -10.50 2.84 32.05
N GLN A 2 -10.94 1.67 31.60
CA GLN A 2 -10.08 0.48 31.44
C GLN A 2 -9.94 0.15 29.95
N PHE A 3 -8.88 -0.58 29.57
CA PHE A 3 -8.63 -1.01 28.19
C PHE A 3 -8.21 -2.46 28.16
N MET A 4 -8.75 -3.24 27.21
CA MET A 4 -8.30 -4.61 26.98
C MET A 4 -6.83 -4.59 26.53
N MET A 5 -5.97 -5.39 27.18
CA MET A 5 -4.53 -5.39 26.90
C MET A 5 -4.09 -6.71 26.26
N PRO A 6 -3.78 -6.71 24.95
CA PRO A 6 -3.29 -7.92 24.29
C PRO A 6 -1.89 -8.30 24.78
N GLU A 7 -1.64 -9.59 24.94
CA GLU A 7 -0.34 -10.16 25.28
C GLU A 7 0.50 -10.36 24.01
N LEU A 8 1.78 -9.97 24.05
CA LEU A 8 2.70 -10.20 22.93
C LEU A 8 3.15 -11.66 22.92
N LYS A 9 3.03 -12.33 21.77
CA LYS A 9 3.61 -13.66 21.50
C LYS A 9 4.40 -13.63 20.19
N MET A 10 5.32 -14.59 20.06
CA MET A 10 6.14 -14.77 18.85
C MET A 10 5.48 -15.71 17.84
N THR A 11 4.61 -16.61 18.31
CA THR A 11 3.88 -17.58 17.49
C THR A 11 2.38 -17.44 17.71
N PHE A 12 1.61 -17.84 16.70
CA PHE A 12 0.16 -17.93 16.80
C PHE A 12 -0.26 -19.13 17.66
N PRO A 13 -1.41 -19.06 18.36
CA PRO A 13 -1.92 -20.20 19.10
C PRO A 13 -2.26 -21.36 18.15
N GLU A 14 -1.77 -22.57 18.46
CA GLU A 14 -2.00 -23.78 17.66
C GLU A 14 -3.42 -24.35 17.83
N LYS A 15 -4.06 -24.08 18.96
CA LYS A 15 -5.38 -24.63 19.34
C LYS A 15 -6.31 -23.54 19.88
N GLY A 16 -7.60 -23.79 19.73
CA GLY A 16 -8.68 -22.95 20.24
C GLY A 16 -9.43 -22.19 19.14
N ASN A 17 -10.59 -21.65 19.51
CA ASN A 17 -11.44 -20.89 18.62
C ASN A 17 -11.06 -19.41 18.70
N TRP A 18 -10.36 -18.94 17.67
CA TRP A 18 -9.80 -17.60 17.57
C TRP A 18 -10.37 -16.87 16.36
N LEU A 19 -10.67 -15.60 16.57
CA LEU A 19 -10.88 -14.63 15.49
C LEU A 19 -9.63 -13.78 15.36
N TYR A 20 -9.18 -13.60 14.12
CA TYR A 20 -7.97 -12.86 13.79
C TYR A 20 -8.32 -11.52 13.16
N GLU A 21 -7.62 -10.47 13.57
CA GLU A 21 -7.81 -9.11 13.07
C GLU A 21 -6.48 -8.46 12.76
N THR A 22 -6.44 -7.64 11.71
CA THR A 22 -5.24 -6.83 11.40
C THR A 22 -4.94 -5.90 12.57
N LYS A 23 -3.66 -5.88 12.99
CA LYS A 23 -3.17 -4.91 13.95
C LYS A 23 -2.79 -3.63 13.22
N TYR A 24 -3.31 -2.50 13.69
CA TYR A 24 -2.89 -1.17 13.28
C TYR A 24 -2.14 -0.48 14.42
N ASP A 25 -1.27 0.46 14.08
CA ASP A 25 -0.63 1.36 15.02
C ASP A 25 -1.26 2.75 14.97
N GLY A 26 -1.50 3.32 16.15
CA GLY A 26 -2.17 4.61 16.29
C GLY A 26 -2.26 5.04 17.75
N PHE A 27 -3.29 5.83 18.06
CA PHE A 27 -3.70 6.10 19.44
C PHE A 27 -4.92 5.27 19.83
N ARG A 28 -4.70 4.37 20.80
CA ARG A 28 -5.78 3.62 21.43
C ARG A 28 -6.72 4.55 22.17
N ALA A 29 -8.00 4.54 21.80
CA ALA A 29 -9.03 5.38 22.38
C ALA A 29 -10.41 4.70 22.41
N GLN A 30 -11.26 5.11 23.34
CA GLN A 30 -12.69 4.77 23.38
C GLN A 30 -13.50 5.97 22.88
N LEU A 31 -14.35 5.74 21.88
CA LEU A 31 -15.31 6.73 21.39
C LEU A 31 -16.61 6.55 22.17
N ILE A 32 -16.97 7.55 22.95
CA ILE A 32 -18.23 7.63 23.69
C ILE A 32 -19.15 8.58 22.93
N TRP A 33 -20.30 8.09 22.53
CA TRP A 33 -21.28 8.85 21.77
C TRP A 33 -22.62 8.84 22.51
N THR A 34 -23.08 10.01 22.93
CA THR A 34 -24.39 10.23 23.55
C THR A 34 -25.27 11.13 22.67
N LYS A 35 -26.50 11.40 23.12
CA LYS A 35 -27.40 12.31 22.40
C LYS A 35 -26.87 13.75 22.39
N GLU A 36 -26.10 14.11 23.41
CA GLU A 36 -25.61 15.46 23.68
C GLU A 36 -24.14 15.66 23.29
N THR A 37 -23.31 14.61 23.40
CA THR A 37 -21.85 14.75 23.30
C THR A 37 -21.19 13.61 22.54
N VAL A 38 -20.02 13.93 21.95
CA VAL A 38 -19.07 12.97 21.40
C VAL A 38 -17.74 13.19 22.12
N GLN A 39 -17.13 12.12 22.63
CA GLN A 39 -15.82 12.16 23.26
C GLN A 39 -14.93 11.04 22.73
N LEU A 40 -13.66 11.34 22.50
CA LEU A 40 -12.66 10.34 22.13
C LEU A 40 -11.60 10.29 23.24
N LEU A 41 -11.73 9.33 24.15
CA LEU A 41 -10.93 9.24 25.36
C LEU A 41 -9.75 8.28 25.17
N SER A 42 -8.53 8.78 25.31
CA SER A 42 -7.32 7.96 25.18
C SER A 42 -7.07 7.10 26.42
N ARG A 43 -6.02 6.26 26.39
CA ARG A 43 -5.64 5.36 27.51
C ARG A 43 -5.46 6.05 28.87
N ASN A 44 -5.03 7.32 28.87
CA ASN A 44 -4.83 8.09 30.10
C ASN A 44 -6.10 8.88 30.53
N GLY A 45 -7.23 8.70 29.84
CA GLY A 45 -8.49 9.40 30.10
C GLY A 45 -8.60 10.79 29.47
N GLN A 46 -7.59 11.25 28.74
CA GLN A 46 -7.64 12.54 28.05
C GLN A 46 -8.55 12.49 26.83
N ASN A 47 -9.43 13.49 26.69
CA ASN A 47 -10.19 13.70 25.46
C ASN A 47 -9.29 14.27 24.36
N ILE A 48 -9.04 13.45 23.33
CA ILE A 48 -8.19 13.80 22.19
C ILE A 48 -8.99 14.25 20.97
N LEU A 49 -10.33 14.22 21.02
CA LEU A 49 -11.19 14.61 19.89
C LEU A 49 -10.87 15.99 19.29
N PRO A 50 -10.52 17.05 20.06
CA PRO A 50 -10.17 18.35 19.49
C PRO A 50 -8.95 18.34 18.57
N LEU A 51 -8.08 17.33 18.69
CA LEU A 51 -6.91 17.15 17.81
C LEU A 51 -7.28 16.46 16.49
N PHE A 52 -8.46 15.85 16.42
CA PHE A 52 -8.96 15.04 15.31
C PHE A 52 -10.42 15.39 14.98
N PRO A 53 -10.71 16.65 14.63
CA PRO A 53 -12.07 17.14 14.39
C PRO A 53 -12.79 16.40 13.24
N GLU A 54 -12.04 15.78 12.33
CA GLU A 54 -12.59 14.95 11.25
C GLU A 54 -13.48 13.80 11.76
N ILE A 55 -13.24 13.28 12.95
CA ILE A 55 -14.07 12.22 13.55
C ILE A 55 -15.45 12.75 13.93
N GLU A 56 -15.50 13.89 14.64
CA GLU A 56 -16.75 14.51 15.05
C GLU A 56 -17.53 15.03 13.83
N ASN A 57 -16.84 15.66 12.88
CA ASN A 57 -17.45 16.16 11.65
C ASN A 57 -18.11 15.04 10.83
N PHE A 58 -17.49 13.85 10.80
CA PHE A 58 -18.10 12.68 10.17
C PHE A 58 -19.33 12.17 10.91
N LEU A 59 -19.37 12.24 12.25
CA LEU A 59 -20.49 11.75 13.05
C LEU A 59 -21.73 12.67 13.03
N LYS A 60 -21.53 13.98 12.90
CA LYS A 60 -22.60 15.00 12.97
C LYS A 60 -23.83 14.66 12.09
N PRO A 61 -23.68 14.30 10.79
CA PRO A 61 -24.82 13.93 9.94
C PRO A 61 -25.58 12.68 10.42
N PHE A 62 -24.94 11.80 11.19
CA PHE A 62 -25.54 10.55 11.67
C PHE A 62 -26.27 10.68 13.01
N GLN A 63 -26.19 11.83 13.70
CA GLN A 63 -26.77 12.01 15.05
C GLN A 63 -28.24 11.58 15.13
N LYS A 64 -29.07 11.97 14.16
CA LYS A 64 -30.49 11.61 14.11
C LYS A 64 -30.70 10.11 13.93
N LYS A 65 -29.96 9.51 12.99
CA LYS A 65 -30.02 8.06 12.69
C LYS A 65 -29.52 7.23 13.87
N ALA A 66 -28.50 7.72 14.58
CA ALA A 66 -27.90 7.07 15.73
C ALA A 66 -28.76 7.10 16.99
N SER A 67 -29.74 8.01 17.10
CA SER A 67 -30.58 8.18 18.29
C SER A 67 -31.18 6.90 18.86
N SER A 68 -31.49 5.91 18.01
CA SER A 68 -32.03 4.60 18.41
C SER A 68 -30.99 3.62 18.97
N PHE A 69 -29.70 3.90 18.77
CA PHE A 69 -28.55 3.13 19.25
C PHE A 69 -27.84 3.79 20.43
N LEU A 70 -28.00 5.10 20.62
CA LEU A 70 -27.30 5.86 21.66
C LEU A 70 -27.85 5.58 23.07
N PRO A 71 -27.02 5.62 24.12
CA PRO A 71 -25.55 5.79 24.07
C PRO A 71 -24.79 4.60 23.45
N LEU A 72 -23.67 4.91 22.78
CA LEU A 72 -22.73 3.95 22.21
C LEU A 72 -21.33 4.16 22.79
N VAL A 73 -20.64 3.05 23.08
CA VAL A 73 -19.22 3.06 23.43
C VAL A 73 -18.47 2.09 22.54
N PHE A 74 -17.60 2.62 21.69
CA PHE A 74 -16.72 1.84 20.83
C PHE A 74 -15.30 1.78 21.42
N ASP A 75 -14.63 0.65 21.23
CA ASP A 75 -13.20 0.48 21.49
C ASP A 75 -12.47 0.38 20.14
N GLY A 76 -11.43 1.19 19.98
CA GLY A 76 -10.83 1.41 18.67
C GLY A 76 -9.42 1.99 18.72
N GLU A 77 -8.82 2.06 17.54
CA GLU A 77 -7.50 2.62 17.29
C GLU A 77 -7.65 3.81 16.35
N LEU A 78 -7.22 5.00 16.78
CA LEU A 78 -7.16 6.16 15.90
C LEU A 78 -5.89 6.08 15.06
N ALA A 79 -6.03 5.85 13.77
CA ALA A 79 -4.93 5.56 12.87
C ALA A 79 -4.96 6.44 11.61
N ALA A 80 -3.78 6.72 11.06
CA ALA A 80 -3.64 7.39 9.78
C ALA A 80 -3.31 6.31 8.72
N LEU A 81 -4.26 5.95 7.86
CA LEU A 81 -4.12 4.80 6.96
C LEU A 81 -3.22 5.12 5.76
N GLN A 82 -2.21 4.28 5.50
CA GLN A 82 -1.36 4.34 4.31
C GLN A 82 -1.81 3.35 3.23
N SER A 83 -2.34 2.20 3.65
CA SER A 83 -3.04 1.22 2.83
C SER A 83 -4.13 0.55 3.66
N GLU A 84 -4.91 -0.36 3.08
CA GLU A 84 -5.95 -1.09 3.81
C GLU A 84 -5.38 -1.88 5.00
N GLY A 85 -4.15 -2.39 4.91
CA GLY A 85 -3.50 -3.19 5.97
C GLY A 85 -2.42 -2.46 6.79
N LYS A 86 -2.07 -1.21 6.46
CA LYS A 86 -0.97 -0.47 7.11
C LYS A 86 -1.36 0.94 7.51
N SER A 87 -1.02 1.33 8.74
CA SER A 87 -1.11 2.71 9.22
C SER A 87 0.27 3.38 9.33
N ASN A 88 0.28 4.71 9.35
CA ASN A 88 1.45 5.54 9.56
C ASN A 88 1.39 6.17 10.97
N PHE A 89 2.08 5.56 11.92
CA PHE A 89 2.08 6.01 13.31
C PHE A 89 2.70 7.42 13.49
N SER A 90 3.72 7.77 12.70
CA SER A 90 4.42 9.05 12.81
C SER A 90 3.48 10.24 12.57
N VAL A 91 2.49 10.07 11.69
CA VAL A 91 1.47 11.08 11.41
C VAL A 91 0.57 11.29 12.63
N VAL A 92 0.06 10.22 13.23
CA VAL A 92 -0.79 10.29 14.45
C VAL A 92 -0.01 10.91 15.61
N GLN A 93 1.27 10.53 15.77
CA GLN A 93 2.14 11.08 16.80
C GLN A 93 2.37 12.59 16.62
N THR A 94 2.61 13.03 15.38
CA THR A 94 2.77 14.43 15.03
C THR A 94 1.48 15.22 15.33
N ARG A 95 0.32 14.69 14.93
CA ARG A 95 -1.01 15.26 15.20
C ARG A 95 -1.28 15.42 16.70
N GLY A 96 -0.92 14.41 17.50
CA GLY A 96 -1.07 14.43 18.97
C GLY A 96 -0.32 15.57 19.68
N ARG A 97 0.72 16.12 19.04
CA ARG A 97 1.54 17.22 19.58
C ARG A 97 1.13 18.59 19.07
N MET A 98 0.18 18.68 18.13
CA MET A 98 -0.30 19.95 17.59
C MET A 98 -1.16 20.71 18.59
N ARG A 99 -1.17 22.04 18.45
CA ARG A 99 -1.93 22.96 19.31
C ARG A 99 -2.72 24.02 18.55
N SER A 100 -2.28 24.38 17.33
CA SER A 100 -2.92 25.40 16.51
C SER A 100 -4.13 24.82 15.77
N PRO A 101 -5.35 25.37 15.96
CA PRO A 101 -6.56 24.88 15.28
C PRO A 101 -6.47 24.95 13.75
N SER A 102 -5.86 26.00 13.19
CA SER A 102 -5.71 26.14 11.74
C SER A 102 -4.80 25.05 11.16
N LYS A 103 -3.66 24.77 11.79
CA LYS A 103 -2.77 23.67 11.38
C LYS A 103 -3.42 22.30 11.54
N ILE A 104 -4.26 22.13 12.57
CA ILE A 104 -5.04 20.90 12.76
C ILE A 104 -6.04 20.74 11.60
N ALA A 105 -6.79 21.77 11.23
CA ALA A 105 -7.73 21.71 10.11
C ALA A 105 -7.01 21.44 8.78
N GLU A 106 -5.90 22.13 8.53
CA GLU A 106 -5.06 21.92 7.34
C GLU A 106 -4.60 20.46 7.23
N LYS A 107 -4.01 19.91 8.30
CA LYS A 107 -3.54 18.51 8.29
C LYS A 107 -4.66 17.49 8.21
N ALA A 108 -5.82 17.77 8.79
CA ALA A 108 -7.00 16.90 8.69
C ALA A 108 -7.51 16.80 7.24
N SER A 109 -7.38 17.87 6.46
CA SER A 109 -7.77 17.88 5.04
C SER A 109 -6.82 17.04 4.18
N PHE A 110 -5.50 17.20 4.35
CA PHE A 110 -4.51 16.49 3.54
C PHE A 110 -4.28 15.02 3.94
N PHE A 111 -4.33 14.71 5.24
CA PHE A 111 -4.10 13.35 5.74
C PHE A 111 -5.00 13.06 6.95
N PRO A 112 -6.30 12.79 6.71
CA PRO A 112 -7.26 12.58 7.78
C PRO A 112 -6.94 11.31 8.58
N CYS A 113 -7.11 11.39 9.90
CA CYS A 113 -7.09 10.19 10.73
C CYS A 113 -8.47 9.51 10.70
N THR A 114 -8.45 8.19 10.80
CA THR A 114 -9.64 7.33 10.83
C THR A 114 -9.67 6.57 12.14
N TYR A 115 -10.82 6.52 12.79
CA TYR A 115 -11.02 5.71 13.98
C TYR A 115 -11.44 4.30 13.59
N LEU A 116 -10.54 3.34 13.80
CA LEU A 116 -10.71 1.94 13.46
C LEU A 116 -11.31 1.18 14.65
N VAL A 117 -12.57 0.80 14.54
CA VAL A 117 -13.32 0.15 15.62
C VAL A 117 -13.15 -1.37 15.53
N PHE A 118 -12.74 -2.00 16.63
CA PHE A 118 -12.62 -3.47 16.69
C PHE A 118 -13.52 -4.11 17.75
N ASP A 119 -14.14 -3.35 18.66
CA ASP A 119 -15.09 -3.89 19.65
C ASP A 119 -16.18 -2.86 20.00
N LEU A 120 -17.34 -3.37 20.42
CA LEU A 120 -18.48 -2.60 20.91
C LEU A 120 -18.66 -2.91 22.40
N LEU A 121 -18.68 -1.89 23.25
CA LEU A 121 -18.72 -2.05 24.70
C LEU A 121 -20.08 -1.71 25.30
N GLU A 122 -20.81 -0.79 24.68
CA GLU A 122 -22.13 -0.33 25.13
C GLU A 122 -23.00 0.05 23.93
N ILE A 123 -24.28 -0.29 24.02
CA ILE A 123 -25.30 0.03 23.01
C ILE A 123 -26.63 0.26 23.72
N LYS A 124 -27.34 1.34 23.36
CA LYS A 124 -28.61 1.77 23.99
C LYS A 124 -28.48 1.91 25.51
N GLY A 125 -27.30 2.34 25.98
CA GLY A 125 -26.99 2.49 27.41
C GLY A 125 -26.79 1.17 28.16
N GLN A 126 -26.82 0.02 27.46
CA GLN A 126 -26.58 -1.30 28.05
C GLN A 126 -25.13 -1.72 27.78
N SER A 127 -24.39 -1.99 28.85
CA SER A 127 -23.05 -2.56 28.76
C SER A 127 -23.13 -4.00 28.25
N ILE A 128 -22.41 -4.30 27.16
CA ILE A 128 -22.34 -5.64 26.56
C ILE A 128 -20.98 -6.31 26.80
N LYS A 129 -20.13 -5.74 27.67
CA LYS A 129 -18.78 -6.24 27.98
C LYS A 129 -18.73 -7.71 28.42
N SER A 130 -19.77 -8.19 29.10
CA SER A 130 -19.89 -9.57 29.57
C SER A 130 -20.33 -10.57 28.49
N GLN A 131 -20.77 -10.11 27.31
CA GLN A 131 -21.10 -10.99 26.20
C GLN A 131 -19.83 -11.55 25.54
N PRO A 132 -19.89 -12.72 24.89
CA PRO A 132 -18.78 -13.23 24.06
C PRO A 132 -18.31 -12.22 23.00
N PHE A 133 -17.00 -12.20 22.72
CA PHE A 133 -16.40 -11.30 21.72
C PHE A 133 -17.08 -11.42 20.34
N GLU A 134 -17.35 -12.64 19.90
CA GLU A 134 -18.09 -12.90 18.65
C GLU A 134 -19.45 -12.18 18.62
N LYS A 135 -20.21 -12.23 19.73
CA LYS A 135 -21.52 -11.56 19.82
C LYS A 135 -21.43 -10.04 19.83
N ARG A 136 -20.41 -9.49 20.49
CA ARG A 136 -20.13 -8.04 20.42
C ARG A 136 -19.75 -7.63 19.00
N LYS A 137 -19.01 -8.48 18.27
CA LYS A 137 -18.63 -8.25 16.87
C LYS A 137 -19.83 -8.29 15.92
N GLU A 138 -20.73 -9.25 16.08
CA GLU A 138 -21.99 -9.32 15.32
C GLU A 138 -22.84 -8.05 15.52
N GLN A 139 -22.93 -7.54 16.76
CA GLN A 139 -23.64 -6.30 17.04
C GLN A 139 -22.93 -5.08 16.44
N LEU A 140 -21.60 -5.01 16.55
CA LEU A 140 -20.79 -3.97 15.90
C LEU A 140 -21.05 -3.93 14.38
N TYR A 141 -21.04 -5.10 13.73
CA TYR A 141 -21.33 -5.22 12.30
C TYR A 141 -22.71 -4.62 11.96
N ARG A 142 -23.76 -5.01 12.68
CA ARG A 142 -25.12 -4.50 12.46
C ARG A 142 -25.24 -2.99 12.64
N VAL A 143 -24.52 -2.42 13.61
CA VAL A 143 -24.47 -0.97 13.81
C VAL A 143 -23.85 -0.30 12.58
N PHE A 144 -22.71 -0.78 12.11
CA PHE A 144 -22.03 -0.24 10.94
C PHE A 144 -22.85 -0.36 9.66
N GLU A 145 -23.43 -1.54 9.42
CA GLU A 145 -24.33 -1.81 8.30
C GLU A 145 -25.55 -0.87 8.34
N SER A 146 -26.17 -0.71 9.52
CA SER A 146 -27.31 0.20 9.68
C SER A 146 -26.96 1.63 9.31
N PHE A 147 -25.73 2.09 9.58
CA PHE A 147 -25.27 3.42 9.21
C PHE A 147 -24.79 3.53 7.76
N GLY A 148 -24.47 2.42 7.10
CA GLY A 148 -23.76 2.43 5.81
C GLY A 148 -22.29 2.82 5.95
N TRP A 149 -21.68 2.53 7.11
CA TRP A 149 -20.27 2.80 7.36
C TRP A 149 -19.38 1.70 6.81
N SER A 150 -18.10 2.01 6.59
CA SER A 150 -17.16 1.03 6.03
C SER A 150 -16.94 -0.14 6.98
N LEU A 151 -17.17 -1.36 6.47
CA LEU A 151 -16.98 -2.62 7.20
C LEU A 151 -15.52 -3.11 7.17
N SER A 152 -14.65 -2.40 6.46
CA SER A 152 -13.22 -2.66 6.39
C SER A 152 -12.41 -1.36 6.29
N PRO A 153 -11.13 -1.36 6.71
CA PRO A 153 -10.28 -0.19 6.61
C PRO A 153 -9.97 0.17 5.15
N LYS A 154 -10.32 1.40 4.76
CA LYS A 154 -10.17 1.98 3.42
C LYS A 154 -9.60 3.39 3.53
N PRO A 155 -8.33 3.61 3.11
CA PRO A 155 -7.68 4.92 3.23
C PRO A 155 -8.40 6.05 2.49
N SER A 156 -9.05 5.74 1.37
CA SER A 156 -9.74 6.71 0.51
C SER A 156 -11.21 6.91 0.83
N ALA A 157 -11.79 6.07 1.69
CA ALA A 157 -13.20 6.23 2.03
C ALA A 157 -13.40 7.58 2.73
N GLU A 158 -14.53 8.24 2.45
CA GLU A 158 -14.95 9.44 3.19
C GLU A 158 -15.24 9.11 4.66
N SER A 159 -15.60 7.86 4.93
CA SER A 159 -15.87 7.35 6.26
C SER A 159 -14.65 7.55 7.18
N ARG A 160 -14.83 8.25 8.31
CA ARG A 160 -13.78 8.45 9.33
C ARG A 160 -13.93 7.53 10.53
N ILE A 161 -14.94 6.68 10.52
CA ILE A 161 -15.14 5.60 11.49
C ILE A 161 -15.36 4.32 10.71
N GLN A 162 -14.43 3.39 10.84
CA GLN A 162 -14.40 2.18 10.01
C GLN A 162 -14.21 0.95 10.90
N MET A 163 -14.79 -0.17 10.52
CA MET A 163 -14.68 -1.41 11.28
C MET A 163 -13.42 -2.17 10.87
N ILE A 164 -12.74 -2.80 11.83
CA ILE A 164 -11.74 -3.83 11.55
C ILE A 164 -12.48 -5.17 11.40
N PRO A 165 -12.44 -5.86 10.26
CA PRO A 165 -13.08 -7.16 10.10
C PRO A 165 -12.32 -8.25 10.85
N SER A 166 -13.04 -9.32 11.19
CA SER A 166 -12.48 -10.52 11.83
C SER A 166 -12.46 -11.68 10.85
N PHE A 167 -11.40 -12.48 10.89
CA PHE A 167 -11.19 -13.64 10.03
C PHE A 167 -11.06 -14.89 10.89
N ARG A 168 -11.59 -16.01 10.41
CA ARG A 168 -11.34 -17.34 11.02
C ARG A 168 -10.09 -18.01 10.45
N GLU A 169 -9.82 -17.76 9.17
CA GLU A 169 -8.68 -18.33 8.48
C GLU A 169 -7.44 -17.43 8.63
N LEU A 170 -6.42 -17.95 9.31
CA LEU A 170 -5.20 -17.20 9.60
C LEU A 170 -4.32 -16.97 8.35
N SER A 171 -4.26 -17.93 7.42
CA SER A 171 -3.49 -17.84 6.17
C SER A 171 -3.88 -16.59 5.37
N THR A 172 -5.17 -16.45 5.08
CA THR A 172 -5.71 -15.30 4.35
C THR A 172 -5.32 -13.95 4.98
N LEU A 173 -5.37 -13.85 6.31
CA LEU A 173 -4.96 -12.62 6.98
C LEU A 173 -3.44 -12.41 7.01
N LYS A 174 -2.65 -13.47 7.09
CA LYS A 174 -1.18 -13.39 6.99
C LYS A 174 -0.75 -12.87 5.63
N ASP A 175 -1.36 -13.36 4.56
CA ASP A 175 -1.05 -12.93 3.19
C ASP A 175 -1.42 -11.46 3.01
N PHE A 176 -2.58 -11.04 3.52
CA PHE A 176 -2.99 -9.64 3.54
C PHE A 176 -2.01 -8.75 4.32
N VAL A 177 -1.66 -9.13 5.56
CA VAL A 177 -0.71 -8.36 6.40
C VAL A 177 0.67 -8.33 5.75
N SER A 178 1.11 -9.42 5.14
CA SER A 178 2.37 -9.47 4.39
C SER A 178 2.31 -8.50 3.22
N LEU A 179 1.36 -8.65 2.30
CA LEU A 179 1.19 -7.80 1.13
C LEU A 179 1.25 -6.31 1.50
N HIS A 180 0.47 -5.90 2.50
CA HIS A 180 0.33 -4.51 2.89
C HIS A 180 1.46 -3.95 3.78
N PHE A 181 2.44 -4.77 4.19
CA PHE A 181 3.38 -4.43 5.26
C PHE A 181 2.64 -4.00 6.55
N GLY A 182 1.57 -4.70 6.89
CA GLY A 182 0.81 -4.47 8.11
C GLY A 182 1.64 -4.77 9.37
N GLU A 183 1.29 -4.13 10.48
CA GLU A 183 2.04 -4.19 11.75
C GLU A 183 1.99 -5.56 12.43
N GLY A 184 0.97 -6.37 12.11
CA GLY A 184 0.77 -7.68 12.69
C GLY A 184 -0.69 -8.09 12.74
N ILE A 185 -0.98 -9.07 13.59
CA ILE A 185 -2.30 -9.65 13.77
C ILE A 185 -2.61 -9.72 15.27
N VAL A 186 -3.88 -9.48 15.62
CA VAL A 186 -4.43 -9.74 16.94
C VAL A 186 -5.36 -10.95 16.86
N ALA A 187 -5.01 -12.03 17.58
CA ALA A 187 -5.88 -13.17 17.79
C ALA A 187 -6.72 -12.94 19.05
N LYS A 188 -8.04 -13.05 18.93
CA LYS A 188 -9.00 -12.85 20.01
C LYS A 188 -9.84 -14.10 20.19
N LYS A 189 -9.89 -14.63 21.42
CA LYS A 189 -10.65 -15.84 21.72
C LYS A 189 -12.15 -15.55 21.58
N GLU A 190 -12.85 -16.34 20.77
CA GLU A 190 -14.25 -16.08 20.38
C GLU A 190 -15.19 -15.87 21.56
N GLN A 191 -15.06 -16.73 22.56
CA GLN A 191 -15.92 -16.76 23.76
C GLN A 191 -15.38 -15.88 24.91
N SER A 192 -14.39 -15.02 24.66
CA SER A 192 -13.86 -14.13 25.69
C SER A 192 -14.75 -12.92 25.95
N ILE A 193 -14.88 -12.57 27.23
CA ILE A 193 -15.51 -11.31 27.66
C ILE A 193 -14.50 -10.16 27.63
N TRP A 194 -14.98 -8.93 27.68
CA TRP A 194 -14.14 -7.74 27.82
C TRP A 194 -13.83 -7.49 29.30
N GLU A 195 -12.56 -7.56 29.70
CA GLU A 195 -12.15 -7.51 31.11
C GLU A 195 -11.33 -6.26 31.49
N GLY A 196 -10.96 -5.43 30.52
CA GLY A 196 -10.20 -4.20 30.79
C GLY A 196 -8.78 -4.43 31.34
N LYS A 197 -8.23 -5.64 31.19
CA LYS A 197 -6.91 -6.05 31.68
C LYS A 197 -6.22 -6.99 30.68
N ARG A 198 -5.04 -7.49 31.04
CA ARG A 198 -4.35 -8.56 30.30
C ARG A 198 -4.81 -9.92 30.84
N SER A 199 -5.29 -10.80 29.96
CA SER A 199 -5.82 -12.13 30.35
C SER A 199 -5.48 -13.26 29.38
N GLY A 200 -4.57 -13.04 28.42
CA GLY A 200 -4.21 -14.04 27.39
C GLY A 200 -5.31 -14.32 26.35
N ASN A 201 -6.54 -13.86 26.59
CA ASN A 201 -7.67 -13.97 25.66
C ASN A 201 -7.47 -13.15 24.38
N TRP A 202 -6.63 -12.12 24.43
CA TRP A 202 -6.22 -11.32 23.30
C TRP A 202 -4.70 -11.44 23.18
N ILE A 203 -4.23 -11.94 22.04
CA ILE A 203 -2.82 -12.16 21.76
C ILE A 203 -2.48 -11.31 20.54
N LYS A 204 -1.40 -10.54 20.61
CA LYS A 204 -0.85 -9.83 19.46
C LYS A 204 0.43 -10.50 19.01
N ILE A 205 0.53 -10.70 17.69
CA ILE A 205 1.72 -11.17 17.01
C ILE A 205 2.09 -10.08 16.02
N LYS A 206 3.36 -9.64 16.05
CA LYS A 206 3.86 -8.59 15.18
C LYS A 206 4.42 -9.18 13.90
N ASN A 207 4.33 -8.42 12.81
CA ASN A 207 4.96 -8.77 11.55
C ASN A 207 6.43 -8.33 11.55
N TRP A 208 7.26 -9.07 12.29
CA TRP A 208 8.66 -8.72 12.50
C TRP A 208 9.50 -8.86 11.24
N LYS A 209 10.30 -7.83 10.95
CA LYS A 209 11.46 -7.90 10.07
C LYS A 209 12.65 -8.47 10.82
N LYS A 210 13.56 -9.09 10.07
CA LYS A 210 14.82 -9.62 10.60
C LYS A 210 15.99 -8.79 10.09
N ALA A 211 16.93 -8.48 10.96
CA ALA A 211 18.16 -7.79 10.64
C ALA A 211 19.33 -8.67 11.07
N ARG A 212 20.16 -9.08 10.11
CA ARG A 212 21.45 -9.72 10.37
C ARG A 212 22.52 -8.62 10.41
N CYS A 213 23.14 -8.44 11.57
CA CYS A 213 24.08 -7.35 11.81
C CYS A 213 25.13 -7.75 12.85
N PHE A 214 26.16 -6.91 13.03
CA PHE A 214 27.16 -7.11 14.06
C PHE A 214 27.19 -5.96 15.08
N VAL A 215 27.60 -6.28 16.30
CA VAL A 215 27.78 -5.30 17.39
C VAL A 215 29.08 -4.52 17.20
N THR A 216 29.02 -3.20 17.38
CA THR A 216 30.20 -2.31 17.29
C THR A 216 30.52 -1.61 18.60
N ALA A 217 29.55 -1.42 19.49
CA ALA A 217 29.77 -0.82 20.79
C ALA A 217 28.76 -1.27 21.85
N PHE A 218 29.12 -1.07 23.12
CA PHE A 218 28.25 -1.27 24.29
C PHE A 218 28.27 -0.04 25.19
N HIS A 219 27.08 0.50 25.47
CA HIS A 219 26.84 1.63 26.37
C HIS A 219 26.53 1.11 27.77
N GLU A 220 27.52 1.14 28.66
CA GLU A 220 27.42 0.58 30.02
C GLU A 220 26.38 1.30 30.87
N ALA A 221 26.24 2.62 30.71
CA ALA A 221 25.31 3.45 31.48
C ALA A 221 23.83 3.10 31.28
N ASN A 222 23.43 2.73 30.06
CA ASN A 222 22.02 2.50 29.70
C ASN A 222 21.76 1.08 29.16
N GLY A 223 22.79 0.27 28.94
CA GLY A 223 22.69 -1.13 28.55
C GLY A 223 22.38 -1.37 27.07
N TYR A 224 22.58 -0.37 26.20
CA TYR A 224 22.39 -0.47 24.75
C TYR A 224 23.64 -0.96 24.02
N TYR A 225 23.43 -1.59 22.87
CA TYR A 225 24.48 -2.00 21.95
C TYR A 225 24.32 -1.30 20.60
N ASP A 226 25.41 -0.76 20.07
CA ASP A 226 25.46 -0.25 18.70
C ASP A 226 25.56 -1.41 17.72
N ILE A 227 24.81 -1.32 16.62
CA ILE A 227 24.79 -2.33 15.58
C ILE A 227 25.00 -1.72 14.20
N ALA A 228 25.68 -2.48 13.35
CA ALA A 228 26.03 -2.07 12.01
C ALA A 228 26.04 -3.22 11.03
N VAL A 229 26.11 -2.85 9.75
CA VAL A 229 26.32 -3.72 8.60
C VAL A 229 27.46 -3.15 7.76
N TYR A 230 28.06 -3.93 6.87
CA TYR A 230 28.99 -3.39 5.89
C TYR A 230 28.27 -2.78 4.69
N LYS A 231 28.63 -1.54 4.35
CA LYS A 231 28.24 -0.87 3.11
C LYS A 231 29.50 -0.40 2.40
N ASP A 232 29.75 -0.89 1.19
CA ASP A 232 30.97 -0.56 0.43
C ASP A 232 32.26 -0.77 1.26
N LYS A 233 32.33 -1.88 2.01
CA LYS A 233 33.40 -2.24 2.97
C LYS A 233 33.55 -1.32 4.20
N ASN A 234 32.69 -0.32 4.35
CA ASN A 234 32.66 0.56 5.52
C ASN A 234 31.59 0.09 6.51
N ILE A 235 31.84 0.30 7.81
CA ILE A 235 30.84 0.05 8.85
C ILE A 235 29.73 1.09 8.72
N PHE A 236 28.51 0.64 8.46
CA PHE A 236 27.32 1.47 8.33
C PHE A 236 26.37 1.21 9.51
N PRO A 237 26.19 2.17 10.42
CA PRO A 237 25.29 2.01 11.57
C PRO A 237 23.84 1.84 11.12
N ILE A 238 23.13 0.87 11.72
CA ILE A 238 21.72 0.62 11.44
C ILE A 238 20.80 0.87 12.64
N GLY A 239 21.35 1.05 13.84
CA GLY A 239 20.59 1.42 15.03
C GLY A 239 21.24 0.95 16.32
N LEU A 240 20.40 0.79 17.35
CA LEU A 240 20.76 0.35 18.68
C LEU A 240 19.78 -0.71 19.16
N PHE A 241 20.18 -1.62 20.04
CA PHE A 241 19.24 -2.51 20.73
C PHE A 241 19.64 -2.76 22.17
N GLN A 242 18.67 -3.16 23.01
CA GLN A 242 18.91 -3.54 24.41
C GLN A 242 18.00 -4.67 24.92
N ALA A 243 16.88 -4.91 24.22
CA ALA A 243 15.79 -5.79 24.65
C ALA A 243 15.95 -7.20 24.06
N GLY A 244 15.37 -8.18 24.75
CA GLY A 244 15.26 -9.56 24.28
C GLY A 244 16.40 -10.50 24.67
N ILE A 245 17.56 -9.98 25.07
CA ILE A 245 18.69 -10.83 25.50
C ILE A 245 18.39 -11.45 26.87
N PRO A 246 18.44 -12.79 27.01
CA PRO A 246 18.35 -13.46 28.31
C PRO A 246 19.41 -12.97 29.29
N LYS A 247 19.09 -12.88 30.59
CA LYS A 247 19.97 -12.27 31.62
C LYS A 247 21.39 -12.87 31.62
N LYS A 248 21.51 -14.21 31.51
CA LYS A 248 22.80 -14.91 31.48
C LYS A 248 23.61 -14.56 30.23
N GLU A 249 22.98 -14.60 29.06
CA GLU A 249 23.60 -14.23 27.78
C GLU A 249 24.02 -12.76 27.76
N LYS A 250 23.20 -11.87 28.33
CA LYS A 250 23.51 -10.43 28.43
C LYS A 250 24.76 -10.19 29.29
N GLN A 251 24.90 -10.92 30.40
CA GLN A 251 26.09 -10.84 31.25
C GLN A 251 27.34 -11.34 30.53
N ALA A 252 27.25 -12.48 29.84
CA ALA A 252 28.35 -13.02 29.05
C ALA A 252 28.76 -12.08 27.91
N LEU A 253 27.80 -11.55 27.15
CA LEU A 253 28.03 -10.58 26.09
C LEU A 253 28.77 -9.34 26.61
N ASN A 254 28.30 -8.76 27.72
CA ASN A 254 28.96 -7.60 28.31
C ASN A 254 30.40 -7.90 28.74
N GLN A 255 30.66 -9.08 29.29
CA GLN A 255 32.01 -9.47 29.68
C GLN A 255 32.92 -9.64 28.45
N ILE A 256 32.45 -10.31 27.40
CA ILE A 256 33.19 -10.49 26.15
C ILE A 256 33.52 -9.13 25.54
N ILE A 257 32.56 -8.21 25.49
CA ILE A 257 32.77 -6.86 24.95
C ILE A 257 33.83 -6.10 25.76
N ARG A 258 33.75 -6.11 27.10
CA ARG A 258 34.74 -5.44 27.96
C ARG A 258 36.16 -6.00 27.78
N GLN A 259 36.29 -7.31 27.56
CA GLN A 259 37.59 -7.98 27.38
C GLN A 259 38.21 -7.74 26.00
N ASN A 260 37.39 -7.51 24.97
CA ASN A 260 37.83 -7.38 23.58
C ASN A 260 37.71 -5.95 23.03
N ALA A 261 37.36 -4.97 23.87
CA ALA A 261 37.27 -3.57 23.48
C ALA A 261 38.66 -3.05 23.09
N PHE A 262 38.76 -2.44 21.90
CA PHE A 262 39.99 -1.77 21.47
C PHE A 262 40.06 -0.32 21.99
N GLU A 263 38.91 0.24 22.38
CA GLU A 263 38.79 1.59 22.91
C GLU A 263 37.64 1.65 23.92
N LYS A 264 37.83 2.39 25.01
CA LYS A 264 36.77 2.82 25.92
C LYS A 264 36.76 4.34 25.99
N LYS A 265 35.63 4.97 25.68
CA LYS A 265 35.40 6.41 25.86
C LYS A 265 34.20 6.60 26.76
N GLU A 266 34.39 7.30 27.87
CA GLU A 266 33.37 7.45 28.92
C GLU A 266 32.82 6.06 29.32
N ASP A 267 31.50 5.86 29.23
CA ASP A 267 30.82 4.60 29.52
C ASP A 267 30.54 3.75 28.28
N VAL A 268 31.25 4.00 27.17
CA VAL A 268 31.08 3.26 25.90
C VAL A 268 32.32 2.44 25.56
N TYR A 269 32.13 1.13 25.38
CA TYR A 269 33.16 0.19 24.93
C TYR A 269 33.00 -0.05 23.43
N TYR A 270 34.05 0.20 22.65
CA TYR A 270 34.07 -0.03 21.20
C TYR A 270 34.83 -1.32 20.89
N ILE A 271 34.23 -2.17 20.06
CA ILE A 271 34.80 -3.46 19.65
C ILE A 271 34.94 -3.53 18.13
N LYS A 272 35.89 -4.35 17.66
CA LYS A 272 35.94 -4.69 16.23
C LYS A 272 34.75 -5.60 15.90
N PRO A 273 34.21 -5.53 14.67
CA PRO A 273 33.17 -6.44 14.22
C PRO A 273 33.58 -7.91 14.44
N GLY A 274 32.72 -8.67 15.10
CA GLY A 274 33.01 -10.07 15.45
C GLY A 274 31.87 -10.77 16.20
N ILE A 275 30.90 -10.01 16.70
CA ILE A 275 29.69 -10.56 17.34
C ILE A 275 28.50 -10.30 16.42
N CYS A 276 28.13 -11.30 15.64
CA CYS A 276 26.97 -11.26 14.74
C CYS A 276 25.69 -11.68 15.48
N VAL A 277 24.61 -10.96 15.22
CA VAL A 277 23.29 -11.16 15.84
C VAL A 277 22.19 -11.02 14.80
N GLU A 278 21.08 -11.70 15.04
CA GLU A 278 19.82 -11.47 14.36
C GLU A 278 18.86 -10.74 15.30
N LEU A 279 18.26 -9.66 14.79
CA LEU A 279 17.31 -8.85 15.52
C LEU A 279 15.96 -8.85 14.82
N PHE A 280 14.88 -8.92 15.60
CA PHE A 280 13.56 -8.55 15.15
C PHE A 280 13.38 -7.03 15.24
N TYR A 281 12.70 -6.44 14.26
CA TYR A 281 12.32 -5.03 14.27
C TYR A 281 11.05 -4.79 13.45
N LEU A 282 10.39 -3.64 13.62
CA LEU A 282 9.17 -3.31 12.86
C LEU A 282 9.48 -2.50 11.60
N GLU A 283 10.30 -1.46 11.76
CA GLU A 283 10.64 -0.54 10.67
C GLU A 283 12.05 0.02 10.88
N TRP A 284 12.73 0.38 9.80
CA TRP A 284 14.00 1.09 9.86
C TRP A 284 13.79 2.51 9.36
N GLN A 285 14.21 3.49 10.15
CA GLN A 285 14.08 4.91 9.87
C GLN A 285 15.43 5.60 10.13
N LYS A 286 15.49 6.93 9.92
CA LYS A 286 16.73 7.71 10.12
C LYS A 286 17.32 7.56 11.53
N GLU A 287 16.47 7.32 12.52
CA GLU A 287 16.85 7.15 13.94
C GLU A 287 17.28 5.70 14.27
N GLY A 288 17.21 4.77 13.31
CA GLY A 288 17.57 3.36 13.45
C GLY A 288 16.37 2.42 13.41
N LEU A 289 16.55 1.22 13.97
CA LEU A 289 15.50 0.20 14.06
C LEU A 289 14.42 0.59 15.09
N ARG A 290 13.15 0.44 14.72
CA ARG A 290 11.98 0.60 15.59
C ARG A 290 11.65 -0.69 16.31
N GLU A 291 11.60 -0.60 17.64
CA GLU A 291 11.38 -1.72 18.56
C GLU A 291 12.30 -2.94 18.31
N PRO A 292 13.63 -2.73 18.25
CA PRO A 292 14.58 -3.81 18.02
C PRO A 292 14.59 -4.76 19.21
N TYR A 293 14.49 -6.05 18.91
CA TYR A 293 14.40 -7.12 19.89
C TYR A 293 15.36 -8.24 19.49
N PHE A 294 16.25 -8.62 20.39
CA PHE A 294 17.21 -9.70 20.15
C PHE A 294 16.49 -11.01 19.84
N HIS A 295 16.86 -11.66 18.73
CA HIS A 295 16.37 -12.98 18.38
C HIS A 295 17.37 -14.06 18.75
N GLN A 296 18.60 -13.96 18.23
CA GLN A 296 19.65 -14.97 18.43
C GLN A 296 21.04 -14.44 18.06
N PHE A 297 22.08 -15.12 18.55
CA PHE A 297 23.45 -14.96 18.05
C PHE A 297 23.64 -15.78 16.77
N LEU A 298 24.40 -15.24 15.83
CA LEU A 298 24.71 -15.89 14.56
C LEU A 298 26.16 -16.41 14.57
N PHE A 299 26.39 -17.52 15.26
CA PHE A 299 27.74 -18.06 15.49
C PHE A 299 28.44 -18.55 14.22
N SER A 300 27.69 -18.86 13.16
CA SER A 300 28.21 -19.30 11.86
C SER A 300 28.32 -18.18 10.82
N THR A 301 27.93 -16.95 11.17
CA THR A 301 27.90 -15.81 10.24
C THR A 301 29.07 -14.89 10.50
N THR A 302 29.84 -14.55 9.46
CA THR A 302 30.92 -13.58 9.60
C THR A 302 30.40 -12.15 9.44
N PRO A 303 31.05 -11.13 10.02
CA PRO A 303 30.64 -9.73 9.85
C PRO A 303 30.52 -9.31 8.38
N GLU A 304 31.37 -9.83 7.49
CA GLU A 304 31.38 -9.54 6.05
C GLU A 304 30.10 -10.00 5.32
N GLU A 305 29.39 -11.00 5.87
CA GLU A 305 28.10 -11.45 5.36
C GLU A 305 26.94 -10.52 5.78
N CYS A 306 27.12 -9.73 6.85
CA CYS A 306 26.16 -8.73 7.28
C CYS A 306 26.30 -7.46 6.43
N THR A 307 25.82 -7.51 5.19
CA THR A 307 25.91 -6.39 4.23
C THR A 307 24.66 -5.50 4.26
N TRP A 308 24.82 -4.25 3.80
CA TRP A 308 23.73 -3.31 3.58
C TRP A 308 22.70 -3.86 2.59
N GLU A 309 23.17 -4.55 1.56
CA GLU A 309 22.35 -5.17 0.53
C GLU A 309 21.50 -6.31 1.12
N GLN A 310 22.09 -7.16 1.96
CA GLN A 310 21.36 -8.23 2.64
C GLN A 310 20.35 -7.66 3.64
N PHE A 311 20.73 -6.66 4.42
CA PHE A 311 19.81 -5.96 5.33
C PHE A 311 18.62 -5.36 4.58
N ARG A 312 18.87 -4.70 3.45
CA ARG A 312 17.81 -4.17 2.58
C ARG A 312 16.91 -5.29 2.05
N LEU A 313 17.49 -6.39 1.57
CA LEU A 313 16.73 -7.53 1.04
C LEU A 313 15.85 -8.18 2.13
N ASP A 314 16.40 -8.43 3.32
CA ASP A 314 15.66 -9.00 4.46
C ASP A 314 14.48 -8.09 4.87
N SER A 315 14.64 -6.76 4.73
CA SER A 315 13.60 -5.78 5.07
C SER A 315 12.38 -5.80 4.14
N LEU A 316 12.49 -6.46 2.97
CA LEU A 316 11.43 -6.50 1.95
C LEU A 316 10.36 -7.56 2.24
N HIS A 317 10.61 -8.53 3.13
CA HIS A 317 9.71 -9.68 3.31
C HIS A 317 9.33 -10.29 1.96
N ILE A 318 10.35 -10.70 1.20
CA ILE A 318 10.13 -11.46 -0.02
C ILE A 318 9.48 -12.79 0.37
N PRO A 319 8.44 -13.26 -0.34
CA PRO A 319 7.86 -14.57 -0.08
C PRO A 319 8.92 -15.67 -0.15
N GLU A 320 8.90 -16.61 0.79
CA GLU A 320 9.92 -17.66 0.93
C GLU A 320 10.02 -18.56 -0.32
N GLN A 321 8.95 -18.63 -1.10
CA GLN A 321 8.87 -19.39 -2.35
C GLN A 321 9.64 -18.73 -3.52
N VAL A 322 10.10 -17.48 -3.37
CA VAL A 322 10.79 -16.73 -4.42
C VAL A 322 12.25 -16.50 -4.06
N GLU A 323 13.14 -17.26 -4.69
CA GLU A 323 14.58 -17.06 -4.55
C GLU A 323 15.06 -15.86 -5.38
N ILE A 324 15.73 -14.91 -4.72
CA ILE A 324 16.27 -13.71 -5.38
C ILE A 324 17.72 -13.94 -5.76
N THR A 325 18.02 -13.78 -7.05
CA THR A 325 19.36 -13.97 -7.60
C THR A 325 19.92 -12.65 -8.13
N HIS A 326 21.24 -12.46 -8.10
CA HIS A 326 21.91 -11.28 -8.68
C HIS A 326 21.31 -9.92 -8.24
N PRO A 327 21.07 -9.67 -6.94
CA PRO A 327 20.35 -8.47 -6.48
C PRO A 327 21.05 -7.16 -6.87
N LEU A 328 22.37 -7.18 -7.10
CA LEU A 328 23.15 -6.00 -7.49
C LEU A 328 23.28 -5.80 -9.00
N LYS A 329 22.58 -6.61 -9.82
CA LYS A 329 22.59 -6.42 -11.26
C LYS A 329 22.08 -5.01 -11.61
N PRO A 330 22.84 -4.19 -12.36
CA PRO A 330 22.36 -2.90 -12.84
C PRO A 330 21.15 -3.09 -13.76
N ILE A 331 20.07 -2.34 -13.52
CA ILE A 331 18.91 -2.31 -14.41
C ILE A 331 18.83 -0.97 -15.13
N TRP A 332 18.97 0.14 -14.40
CA TRP A 332 19.04 1.50 -14.94
C TRP A 332 20.37 2.15 -14.55
N PRO A 333 21.46 1.92 -15.32
CA PRO A 333 22.78 2.44 -14.99
C PRO A 333 22.82 3.97 -14.84
N ALA A 334 22.13 4.69 -15.74
CA ALA A 334 22.05 6.15 -15.72
C ALA A 334 21.49 6.75 -14.41
N CYS A 335 20.68 5.98 -13.67
CA CYS A 335 20.11 6.38 -12.38
C CYS A 335 20.69 5.60 -11.20
N GLY A 336 21.62 4.67 -11.44
CA GLY A 336 22.20 3.82 -10.40
C GLY A 336 21.25 2.78 -9.81
N TYR A 337 20.12 2.46 -10.45
CA TYR A 337 19.19 1.47 -9.93
C TYR A 337 19.62 0.05 -10.27
N THR A 338 19.68 -0.77 -9.23
CA THR A 338 19.94 -2.21 -9.28
C THR A 338 18.64 -3.02 -9.26
N LYS A 339 18.76 -4.34 -9.45
CA LYS A 339 17.65 -5.28 -9.27
C LYS A 339 17.04 -5.23 -7.87
N LEU A 340 17.84 -5.05 -6.83
CA LEU A 340 17.34 -4.90 -5.47
C LEU A 340 16.46 -3.64 -5.32
N ASP A 341 16.84 -2.54 -5.97
CA ASP A 341 16.03 -1.31 -5.97
C ASP A 341 14.69 -1.53 -6.67
N TYR A 342 14.71 -2.23 -7.81
CA TYR A 342 13.50 -2.57 -8.55
C TYR A 342 12.57 -3.52 -7.79
N LEU A 343 13.11 -4.56 -7.17
CA LEU A 343 12.33 -5.49 -6.35
C LEU A 343 11.77 -4.81 -5.11
N SER A 344 12.56 -3.93 -4.48
CA SER A 344 12.08 -3.06 -3.40
C SER A 344 10.92 -2.18 -3.87
N TYR A 345 11.02 -1.62 -5.07
CA TYR A 345 9.94 -0.84 -5.67
C TYR A 345 8.67 -1.68 -5.84
N LEU A 346 8.74 -2.80 -6.56
CA LEU A 346 7.60 -3.69 -6.78
C LEU A 346 6.96 -4.14 -5.46
N ARG A 347 7.79 -4.50 -4.48
CA ARG A 347 7.32 -4.96 -3.19
C ARG A 347 6.54 -3.90 -2.42
N LYS A 348 7.00 -2.64 -2.47
CA LYS A 348 6.35 -1.50 -1.81
C LYS A 348 5.11 -1.03 -2.59
N THR A 349 5.10 -1.13 -3.91
CA THR A 349 3.95 -0.76 -4.74
C THR A 349 2.91 -1.87 -4.89
N ALA A 350 3.24 -3.12 -4.55
CA ALA A 350 2.36 -4.28 -4.72
C ALA A 350 0.91 -4.07 -4.23
N PRO A 351 0.64 -3.48 -3.03
CA PRO A 351 -0.73 -3.21 -2.60
C PRO A 351 -1.54 -2.28 -3.52
N ARG A 352 -0.85 -1.42 -4.29
CA ARG A 352 -1.47 -0.49 -5.24
C ARG A 352 -1.41 -1.00 -6.68
N MET A 353 -0.45 -1.86 -7.03
CA MET A 353 -0.23 -2.39 -8.37
C MET A 353 -1.02 -3.68 -8.65
N LEU A 354 -0.99 -4.64 -7.73
CA LEU A 354 -1.64 -5.95 -7.89
C LEU A 354 -3.14 -5.86 -8.24
N PRO A 355 -3.94 -4.96 -7.64
CA PRO A 355 -5.35 -4.86 -8.02
C PRO A 355 -5.59 -4.63 -9.52
N PHE A 356 -4.66 -3.98 -10.22
CA PHE A 356 -4.75 -3.76 -11.67
C PHE A 356 -4.27 -4.94 -12.51
N LEU A 357 -3.41 -5.80 -11.95
CA LEU A 357 -2.91 -7.01 -12.60
C LEU A 357 -3.81 -8.22 -12.37
N LYS A 358 -4.63 -8.17 -11.32
CA LYS A 358 -5.47 -9.28 -10.87
C LYS A 358 -6.44 -9.72 -11.97
N ASP A 359 -6.49 -11.03 -12.18
CA ASP A 359 -7.37 -11.72 -13.13
C ASP A 359 -7.17 -11.21 -14.58
N ARG A 360 -5.94 -10.84 -14.94
CA ARG A 360 -5.56 -10.38 -16.28
C ARG A 360 -4.56 -11.33 -16.95
N ALA A 361 -4.78 -11.60 -18.24
CA ALA A 361 -3.81 -12.28 -19.09
C ALA A 361 -2.66 -11.31 -19.45
N LEU A 362 -1.55 -11.39 -18.70
CA LEU A 362 -0.49 -10.39 -18.80
C LEU A 362 0.35 -10.50 -20.06
N THR A 363 0.73 -9.36 -20.60
CA THR A 363 1.92 -9.23 -21.46
C THR A 363 2.96 -8.45 -20.70
N VAL A 364 4.17 -8.99 -20.55
CA VAL A 364 5.28 -8.27 -19.91
C VAL A 364 6.39 -7.97 -20.91
N ILE A 365 7.11 -6.87 -20.71
CA ILE A 365 8.35 -6.59 -21.43
C ILE A 365 9.52 -6.82 -20.48
N ARG A 366 10.40 -7.73 -20.88
CA ARG A 366 11.57 -8.14 -20.10
C ARG A 366 12.84 -7.50 -20.63
N TYR A 367 13.72 -7.15 -19.71
CA TYR A 367 15.03 -6.55 -19.96
C TYR A 367 16.10 -7.39 -19.24
N PRO A 368 16.42 -8.59 -19.74
CA PRO A 368 17.25 -9.55 -19.00
C PRO A 368 18.64 -9.02 -18.65
N HIS A 369 19.16 -8.05 -19.40
CA HIS A 369 20.49 -7.46 -19.22
C HIS A 369 20.47 -5.97 -18.82
N GLY A 370 19.30 -5.45 -18.41
CA GLY A 370 19.11 -4.03 -18.10
C GLY A 370 18.49 -3.27 -19.28
N VAL A 371 18.12 -2.00 -19.06
CA VAL A 371 17.31 -1.24 -20.03
C VAL A 371 18.07 -0.71 -21.25
N GLU A 372 19.40 -0.75 -21.20
CA GLU A 372 20.28 -0.34 -22.31
C GLU A 372 20.45 -1.46 -23.35
N ASP A 373 20.03 -2.68 -23.02
CA ASP A 373 20.15 -3.88 -23.86
C ASP A 373 18.80 -4.28 -24.50
N GLU A 374 18.79 -5.34 -25.30
CA GLU A 374 17.60 -5.82 -26.00
C GLU A 374 16.49 -6.25 -25.03
N ALA A 375 15.29 -5.79 -25.35
CA ALA A 375 14.07 -6.12 -24.66
C ALA A 375 13.22 -7.09 -25.48
N PHE A 376 12.40 -7.91 -24.81
CA PHE A 376 11.45 -8.77 -25.51
C PHE A 376 10.08 -8.82 -24.82
N PHE A 377 9.05 -9.06 -25.63
CA PHE A 377 7.68 -9.26 -25.16
C PHE A 377 7.46 -10.71 -24.76
N GLN A 378 6.99 -10.94 -23.55
CA GLN A 378 6.59 -12.26 -23.06
C GLN A 378 5.08 -12.29 -22.82
N LYS A 379 4.41 -13.19 -23.55
CA LYS A 379 2.98 -13.51 -23.36
C LYS A 379 2.82 -14.92 -22.78
N ASN A 380 3.53 -15.87 -23.36
CA ASN A 380 3.49 -17.25 -22.93
C ASN A 380 4.27 -17.45 -21.63
N CYS A 381 3.69 -18.20 -20.70
CA CYS A 381 4.34 -18.66 -19.49
C CYS A 381 5.48 -19.61 -19.85
N PRO A 382 6.70 -19.42 -19.33
CA PRO A 382 7.81 -20.32 -19.59
C PRO A 382 7.66 -21.64 -18.82
N ASP A 383 8.23 -22.73 -19.35
CA ASP A 383 8.14 -24.07 -18.74
C ASP A 383 8.78 -24.19 -17.35
N TYR A 384 9.70 -23.27 -17.02
CA TYR A 384 10.36 -23.22 -15.71
C TYR A 384 9.57 -22.45 -14.65
N ALA A 385 8.36 -21.97 -14.96
CA ALA A 385 7.56 -21.21 -13.99
C ALA A 385 7.24 -22.06 -12.75
N PRO A 386 7.42 -21.51 -11.53
CA PRO A 386 7.06 -22.21 -10.30
C PRO A 386 5.55 -22.52 -10.20
N ASP A 387 5.19 -23.52 -9.40
CA ASP A 387 3.80 -24.00 -9.24
C ASP A 387 2.82 -22.93 -8.73
N PHE A 388 3.31 -21.91 -8.03
CA PHE A 388 2.47 -20.80 -7.55
C PHE A 388 2.08 -19.80 -8.65
N VAL A 389 2.69 -19.89 -9.84
CA VAL A 389 2.38 -18.98 -10.97
C VAL A 389 1.11 -19.45 -11.65
N GLU A 390 0.02 -18.74 -11.40
CA GLU A 390 -1.26 -18.98 -12.06
C GLU A 390 -1.17 -18.68 -13.56
N THR A 391 -1.86 -19.49 -14.37
CA THR A 391 -1.90 -19.33 -15.83
C THR A 391 -3.31 -19.51 -16.40
N LYS A 392 -3.53 -18.91 -17.57
CA LYS A 392 -4.78 -19.06 -18.34
C LYS A 392 -4.46 -19.27 -19.81
N LYS A 393 -4.92 -20.40 -20.36
CA LYS A 393 -4.81 -20.68 -21.80
C LYS A 393 -5.85 -19.90 -22.59
N MET A 394 -5.42 -19.09 -23.56
CA MET A 394 -6.26 -18.31 -24.48
C MET A 394 -5.59 -18.25 -25.85
N ASP A 395 -6.33 -18.50 -26.92
CA ASP A 395 -5.83 -18.43 -28.31
C ASP A 395 -4.51 -19.19 -28.54
N GLY A 396 -4.37 -20.36 -27.90
CA GLY A 396 -3.17 -21.20 -27.99
C GLY A 396 -1.97 -20.74 -27.14
N ILE A 397 -2.06 -19.59 -26.46
CA ILE A 397 -1.03 -19.05 -25.58
C ILE A 397 -1.40 -19.35 -24.13
N ASN A 398 -0.44 -19.81 -23.32
CA ASN A 398 -0.63 -19.96 -21.88
C ASN A 398 -0.20 -18.67 -21.17
N TYR A 399 -1.12 -17.75 -20.90
CA TYR A 399 -0.80 -16.46 -20.28
C TYR A 399 -0.53 -16.59 -18.79
N ILE A 400 0.39 -15.78 -18.27
CA ILE A 400 0.60 -15.60 -16.83
C ILE A 400 -0.52 -14.71 -16.27
N VAL A 401 -1.07 -15.08 -15.11
CA VAL A 401 -2.06 -14.30 -14.36
C VAL A 401 -1.41 -13.90 -13.04
N CYS A 402 -1.14 -12.61 -12.85
CA CYS A 402 -0.43 -12.12 -11.66
C CYS A 402 -1.40 -11.76 -10.52
N ASN A 403 -1.87 -12.78 -9.82
CA ASN A 403 -2.81 -12.65 -8.71
C ASN A 403 -2.15 -12.50 -7.33
N SER A 404 -0.85 -12.77 -7.24
CA SER A 404 -0.13 -12.90 -5.97
C SER A 404 1.15 -12.07 -5.91
N LEU A 405 1.61 -11.78 -4.69
CA LEU A 405 2.87 -11.07 -4.46
C LEU A 405 4.06 -11.91 -4.95
N GLU A 406 3.99 -13.22 -4.74
CA GLU A 406 4.94 -14.23 -5.20
C GLU A 406 5.16 -14.11 -6.71
N THR A 407 4.07 -14.10 -7.48
CA THR A 407 4.12 -13.98 -8.94
C THR A 407 4.69 -12.64 -9.39
N LEU A 408 4.31 -11.54 -8.73
CA LEU A 408 4.82 -10.20 -9.06
C LEU A 408 6.34 -10.11 -8.83
N ILE A 409 6.81 -10.58 -7.68
CA ILE A 409 8.24 -10.57 -7.35
C ILE A 409 9.00 -11.53 -8.24
N TRP A 410 8.46 -12.72 -8.56
CA TRP A 410 9.08 -13.67 -9.48
C TRP A 410 9.22 -13.10 -10.91
N LEU A 411 8.21 -12.39 -11.41
CA LEU A 411 8.28 -11.65 -12.68
C LEU A 411 9.34 -10.54 -12.62
N GLY A 412 9.36 -9.76 -11.53
CA GLY A 412 10.38 -8.73 -11.31
C GLY A 412 11.80 -9.29 -11.21
N ASN A 413 11.96 -10.47 -10.59
CA ASN A 413 13.23 -11.17 -10.44
C ASN A 413 13.80 -11.59 -11.82
N GLN A 414 12.91 -11.81 -12.78
CA GLN A 414 13.23 -12.09 -14.18
C GLN A 414 13.38 -10.84 -15.06
N LEU A 415 13.36 -9.65 -14.44
CA LEU A 415 13.44 -8.35 -15.08
C LEU A 415 12.30 -8.07 -16.05
N ALA A 416 11.09 -8.57 -15.76
CA ALA A 416 9.87 -8.01 -16.33
C ALA A 416 9.70 -6.60 -15.76
N ILE A 417 9.93 -5.57 -16.58
CA ILE A 417 9.89 -4.16 -16.16
C ILE A 417 8.54 -3.53 -16.46
N GLU A 418 8.00 -3.80 -17.67
CA GLU A 418 6.72 -3.27 -18.10
C GLU A 418 5.63 -4.34 -18.01
N PHE A 419 4.57 -4.04 -17.25
CA PHE A 419 3.41 -4.90 -17.08
C PHE A 419 2.24 -4.32 -17.88
N HIS A 420 1.82 -5.02 -18.92
CA HIS A 420 0.72 -4.59 -19.78
C HIS A 420 -0.49 -5.51 -19.59
N VAL A 421 -1.66 -4.89 -19.37
CA VAL A 421 -2.93 -5.57 -19.09
C VAL A 421 -3.95 -5.37 -20.21
N PRO A 422 -4.75 -6.37 -20.54
CA PRO A 422 -5.90 -6.22 -21.43
C PRO A 422 -7.05 -5.48 -20.73
N PHE A 423 -7.98 -4.95 -21.53
CA PHE A 423 -9.17 -4.20 -21.06
C PHE A 423 -10.34 -5.07 -20.59
N HIS A 424 -10.12 -6.37 -20.36
CA HIS A 424 -11.11 -7.31 -19.80
C HIS A 424 -10.41 -8.32 -18.87
N SER A 425 -11.17 -8.95 -17.97
CA SER A 425 -10.64 -10.00 -17.09
C SER A 425 -10.56 -11.34 -17.84
N ILE A 426 -9.84 -12.32 -17.28
CA ILE A 426 -9.84 -13.70 -17.80
C ILE A 426 -11.18 -14.43 -17.59
N HIS A 427 -12.10 -13.82 -16.86
CA HIS A 427 -13.43 -14.34 -16.55
C HIS A 427 -14.54 -13.73 -17.41
N SER A 428 -14.24 -12.70 -18.20
CA SER A 428 -15.22 -11.96 -18.97
C SER A 428 -14.69 -11.58 -20.35
N SER A 429 -15.58 -11.57 -21.34
CA SER A 429 -15.33 -10.97 -22.66
C SER A 429 -15.73 -9.49 -22.73
N TYR A 430 -16.33 -8.96 -21.66
CA TYR A 430 -16.75 -7.58 -21.56
C TYR A 430 -15.66 -6.68 -20.99
N VAL A 431 -15.82 -5.40 -21.25
CA VAL A 431 -14.85 -4.37 -20.93
C VAL A 431 -14.88 -4.06 -19.44
N SER A 432 -13.70 -4.05 -18.83
CA SER A 432 -13.49 -3.63 -17.45
C SER A 432 -13.19 -2.15 -17.27
N GLU A 433 -12.66 -1.48 -18.29
CA GLU A 433 -12.33 -0.05 -18.28
C GLU A 433 -12.15 0.49 -19.70
N ILE A 434 -12.51 1.76 -19.92
CA ILE A 434 -12.11 2.55 -21.09
C ILE A 434 -10.84 3.32 -20.76
N VAL A 435 -9.91 3.41 -21.71
CA VAL A 435 -8.70 4.22 -21.58
C VAL A 435 -8.47 5.06 -22.83
N PHE A 436 -8.33 6.38 -22.66
CA PHE A 436 -7.87 7.30 -23.70
C PHE A 436 -6.37 7.52 -23.55
N ASP A 437 -5.58 7.07 -24.52
CA ASP A 437 -4.12 7.31 -24.54
C ASP A 437 -3.81 8.61 -25.30
N LEU A 438 -3.27 9.58 -24.58
CA LEU A 438 -3.01 10.94 -25.04
C LEU A 438 -1.52 11.07 -25.36
N ASP A 439 -1.16 10.93 -26.63
CA ASP A 439 0.22 10.82 -27.10
C ASP A 439 0.72 12.12 -27.73
N PRO A 440 1.49 12.97 -27.01
CA PRO A 440 2.02 14.21 -27.56
C PRO A 440 3.16 13.93 -28.55
N PRO A 441 3.46 14.86 -29.47
CA PRO A 441 4.52 14.66 -30.46
C PRO A 441 5.90 14.46 -29.81
N SER A 442 6.17 15.16 -28.70
CA SER A 442 7.35 14.94 -27.87
C SER A 442 7.06 15.26 -26.39
N PRO A 443 7.97 14.90 -25.45
CA PRO A 443 7.85 15.30 -24.06
C PRO A 443 7.76 16.83 -23.83
N LYS A 444 8.27 17.65 -24.76
CA LYS A 444 8.19 19.12 -24.66
C LYS A 444 6.77 19.65 -24.85
N GLU A 445 5.94 18.91 -25.59
CA GLU A 445 4.53 19.21 -25.82
C GLU A 445 3.59 18.46 -24.86
N PHE A 446 4.08 18.07 -23.68
CA PHE A 446 3.27 17.40 -22.65
C PHE A 446 2.03 18.23 -22.25
N SER A 447 2.10 19.55 -22.31
CA SER A 447 0.96 20.44 -22.05
C SER A 447 -0.23 20.19 -22.97
N LEU A 448 -0.02 19.66 -24.19
CA LEU A 448 -1.12 19.25 -25.06
C LEU A 448 -1.91 18.07 -24.47
N ALA A 449 -1.20 17.10 -23.88
CA ALA A 449 -1.84 15.96 -23.21
C ALA A 449 -2.61 16.41 -21.98
N VAL A 450 -2.05 17.35 -21.19
CA VAL A 450 -2.75 17.96 -20.05
C VAL A 450 -4.02 18.66 -20.50
N GLN A 451 -3.96 19.46 -21.58
CA GLN A 451 -5.14 20.15 -22.10
C GLN A 451 -6.23 19.19 -22.56
N ALA A 452 -5.87 18.14 -23.31
CA ALA A 452 -6.83 17.13 -23.75
C ALA A 452 -7.44 16.37 -22.57
N ALA A 453 -6.65 16.02 -21.56
CA ALA A 453 -7.15 15.34 -20.37
C ALA A 453 -8.16 16.20 -19.61
N LYS A 454 -7.92 17.51 -19.50
CA LYS A 454 -8.85 18.48 -18.88
C LYS A 454 -10.12 18.67 -19.70
N ASP A 455 -9.99 18.83 -21.01
CA ASP A 455 -11.15 18.93 -21.91
C ASP A 455 -12.03 17.67 -21.82
N MET A 456 -11.41 16.49 -21.74
CA MET A 456 -12.10 15.22 -21.48
C MET A 456 -12.77 15.20 -20.11
N LYS A 457 -12.08 15.62 -19.05
CA LYS A 457 -12.64 15.68 -17.70
C LYS A 457 -13.88 16.55 -17.63
N GLU A 458 -13.88 17.73 -18.26
CA GLU A 458 -15.05 18.60 -18.31
C GLU A 458 -16.26 17.89 -18.94
N ILE A 459 -16.05 17.17 -20.04
CA ILE A 459 -17.12 16.39 -20.69
C ILE A 459 -17.60 15.28 -19.77
N PHE A 460 -16.68 14.53 -19.16
CA PHE A 460 -17.02 13.38 -18.32
C PHE A 460 -17.70 13.79 -17.02
N ASP A 461 -17.33 14.92 -16.44
CA ASP A 461 -18.01 15.48 -15.26
C ASP A 461 -19.46 15.87 -15.59
N GLN A 462 -19.73 16.44 -16.78
CA GLN A 462 -21.09 16.72 -17.25
C GLN A 462 -21.92 15.46 -17.47
N LEU A 463 -21.26 14.35 -17.83
CA LEU A 463 -21.87 13.03 -17.95
C LEU A 463 -21.93 12.26 -16.62
N ASN A 464 -21.52 12.88 -15.50
CA ASN A 464 -21.39 12.23 -14.19
C ASN A 464 -20.50 10.97 -14.19
N LEU A 465 -19.56 10.87 -15.14
CA LEU A 465 -18.61 9.78 -15.23
C LEU A 465 -17.44 10.01 -14.26
N LYS A 466 -17.24 9.07 -13.34
CA LYS A 466 -16.03 9.02 -12.51
C LYS A 466 -14.82 8.64 -13.36
N THR A 467 -13.82 9.52 -13.42
CA THR A 467 -12.62 9.34 -14.26
C THR A 467 -11.33 9.57 -13.50
N PHE A 468 -10.28 8.90 -13.96
CA PHE A 468 -8.97 8.87 -13.31
C PHE A 468 -7.87 9.15 -14.32
N VAL A 469 -6.79 9.81 -13.92
CA VAL A 469 -5.70 10.19 -14.82
C VAL A 469 -4.35 9.66 -14.34
N LYS A 470 -3.54 9.14 -15.27
CA LYS A 470 -2.17 8.75 -14.97
C LYS A 470 -1.20 9.23 -16.02
N PHE A 471 0.02 9.50 -15.59
CA PHE A 471 1.15 9.58 -16.51
C PHE A 471 1.45 8.19 -17.08
N SER A 472 1.72 8.09 -18.38
CA SER A 472 1.98 6.79 -19.03
C SER A 472 3.37 6.21 -18.72
N GLY A 473 4.24 6.99 -18.07
CA GLY A 473 5.63 6.63 -17.82
C GLY A 473 6.55 6.95 -19.00
N ASN A 474 6.02 7.39 -20.15
CA ASN A 474 6.82 7.83 -21.30
C ASN A 474 6.66 9.33 -21.53
N LYS A 475 5.78 9.72 -22.47
CA LYS A 475 5.61 11.14 -22.86
C LYS A 475 4.17 11.62 -22.74
N GLY A 476 3.21 10.74 -22.49
CA GLY A 476 1.77 11.03 -22.58
C GLY A 476 1.01 10.84 -21.27
N LEU A 477 -0.29 11.11 -21.34
CA LEU A 477 -1.25 10.88 -20.26
C LEU A 477 -2.27 9.82 -20.67
N GLN A 478 -2.87 9.16 -19.69
CA GLN A 478 -3.96 8.22 -19.89
C GLN A 478 -5.13 8.58 -18.99
N VAL A 479 -6.32 8.70 -19.59
CA VAL A 479 -7.57 8.96 -18.87
C VAL A 479 -8.38 7.67 -18.84
N HIS A 480 -8.70 7.20 -17.65
CA HIS A 480 -9.38 5.94 -17.39
C HIS A 480 -10.82 6.15 -16.92
N ILE A 481 -11.71 5.27 -17.39
CA ILE A 481 -13.09 5.16 -16.94
C ILE A 481 -13.33 3.69 -16.56
N PRO A 482 -13.39 3.33 -15.27
CA PRO A 482 -13.68 1.95 -14.86
C PRO A 482 -15.12 1.57 -15.23
N LEU A 483 -15.37 0.32 -15.63
CA LEU A 483 -16.70 -0.16 -16.07
C LEU A 483 -17.04 -1.55 -15.50
N PRO A 484 -18.33 -1.86 -15.19
CA PRO A 484 -18.75 -3.09 -14.49
C PRO A 484 -18.62 -4.41 -15.26
N GLU A 485 -17.85 -4.51 -16.36
CA GLU A 485 -17.75 -5.71 -17.21
C GLU A 485 -19.09 -6.18 -17.77
N THR A 486 -19.94 -5.24 -18.18
CA THR A 486 -21.23 -5.48 -18.82
C THR A 486 -21.29 -4.97 -20.26
N PHE A 487 -20.31 -4.19 -20.70
CA PHE A 487 -20.32 -3.52 -22.01
C PHE A 487 -19.33 -4.17 -22.97
N THR A 488 -19.73 -4.29 -24.22
CA THR A 488 -18.91 -4.86 -25.30
C THR A 488 -17.87 -3.85 -25.79
N PHE A 489 -16.82 -4.35 -26.45
CA PHE A 489 -15.82 -3.52 -27.12
C PHE A 489 -16.43 -2.62 -28.21
N ALA A 490 -17.53 -3.05 -28.85
CA ALA A 490 -18.19 -2.27 -29.89
C ALA A 490 -18.89 -1.03 -29.31
N GLU A 491 -19.72 -1.21 -28.28
CA GLU A 491 -20.48 -0.12 -27.64
C GLU A 491 -19.54 0.96 -27.07
N THR A 492 -18.53 0.51 -26.33
CA THR A 492 -17.53 1.39 -25.73
C THR A 492 -16.60 1.99 -26.79
N GLY A 493 -16.33 1.28 -27.88
CA GLY A 493 -15.62 1.80 -29.05
C GLY A 493 -16.31 3.01 -29.67
N SER A 494 -17.62 2.91 -29.94
CA SER A 494 -18.42 4.03 -30.47
C SER A 494 -18.37 5.26 -29.57
N PHE A 495 -18.47 5.07 -28.25
CA PHE A 495 -18.31 6.17 -27.30
C PHE A 495 -16.92 6.82 -27.38
N THR A 496 -15.84 6.03 -27.36
CA THR A 496 -14.48 6.57 -27.42
C THR A 496 -14.20 7.33 -28.71
N GLU A 497 -14.73 6.84 -29.84
CA GLU A 497 -14.61 7.48 -31.13
C GLU A 497 -15.35 8.83 -31.15
N LEU A 498 -16.58 8.88 -30.63
CA LEU A 498 -17.36 10.11 -30.53
C LEU A 498 -16.60 11.18 -29.75
N ILE A 499 -16.08 10.84 -28.56
CA ILE A 499 -15.33 11.78 -27.72
C ILE A 499 -14.07 12.27 -28.45
N ALA A 500 -13.32 11.36 -29.09
CA ALA A 500 -12.12 11.74 -29.83
C ALA A 500 -12.44 12.68 -31.00
N ARG A 501 -13.49 12.40 -31.78
CA ARG A 501 -13.95 13.25 -32.88
C ARG A 501 -14.42 14.61 -32.40
N TYR A 502 -15.17 14.65 -31.30
CA TYR A 502 -15.64 15.90 -30.70
C TYR A 502 -14.49 16.81 -30.27
N LEU A 503 -13.46 16.26 -29.62
CA LEU A 503 -12.27 17.03 -29.25
C LEU A 503 -11.52 17.57 -30.47
N VAL A 504 -11.35 16.75 -31.51
CA VAL A 504 -10.74 17.18 -32.77
C VAL A 504 -11.57 18.27 -33.46
N SER A 505 -12.91 18.19 -33.44
CA SER A 505 -13.75 19.25 -34.01
C SER A 505 -13.69 20.56 -33.22
N LYS A 506 -13.51 20.48 -31.89
CA LYS A 506 -13.44 21.65 -31.01
C LYS A 506 -12.07 22.36 -31.09
N LYS A 507 -10.98 21.60 -31.23
CA LYS A 507 -9.59 22.10 -31.26
C LYS A 507 -8.72 21.39 -32.32
N PRO A 508 -9.04 21.53 -33.62
CA PRO A 508 -8.38 20.79 -34.73
C PRO A 508 -6.89 21.11 -34.91
N GLU A 509 -6.46 22.28 -34.44
CA GLU A 509 -5.07 22.75 -34.41
C GLU A 509 -4.24 22.12 -33.28
N MET A 510 -4.89 21.62 -32.22
CA MET A 510 -4.23 20.98 -31.08
C MET A 510 -4.28 19.45 -31.16
N PHE A 511 -5.39 18.88 -31.65
CA PHE A 511 -5.68 17.45 -31.53
C PHE A 511 -5.86 16.77 -32.88
N THR A 512 -5.54 15.47 -32.95
CA THR A 512 -5.74 14.66 -34.15
C THR A 512 -6.01 13.20 -33.80
N ILE A 513 -6.79 12.54 -34.65
CA ILE A 513 -6.99 11.08 -34.67
C ILE A 513 -6.27 10.40 -35.85
N GLU A 514 -5.43 11.14 -36.57
CA GLU A 514 -4.66 10.62 -37.71
C GLU A 514 -3.59 9.63 -37.25
N ARG A 515 -3.66 8.40 -37.76
CA ARG A 515 -2.75 7.31 -37.38
C ARG A 515 -1.33 7.52 -37.90
N LEU A 516 -1.16 8.13 -39.08
CA LEU A 516 0.16 8.33 -39.68
C LEU A 516 0.91 9.48 -39.00
N LYS A 517 1.98 9.16 -38.26
CA LYS A 517 2.81 10.15 -37.53
C LYS A 517 3.19 11.38 -38.38
N LYS A 518 3.55 11.16 -39.66
CA LYS A 518 3.93 12.24 -40.60
C LYS A 518 2.81 13.25 -40.87
N LYS A 519 1.54 12.86 -40.76
CA LYS A 519 0.36 13.71 -41.00
C LYS A 519 -0.21 14.34 -39.72
N ARG A 520 0.33 13.99 -38.55
CA ARG A 520 -0.11 14.56 -37.26
C ARG A 520 0.36 16.00 -37.07
N GLY A 521 1.48 16.38 -37.65
CA GLY A 521 2.12 17.68 -37.39
C GLY A 521 2.56 17.79 -35.93
N ARG A 522 2.34 18.95 -35.30
CA ARG A 522 2.63 19.19 -33.87
C ARG A 522 1.44 18.94 -32.95
N ARG A 523 0.43 18.20 -33.41
CA ARG A 523 -0.81 17.91 -32.67
C ARG A 523 -0.66 16.70 -31.76
N LEU A 524 -1.43 16.69 -30.67
CA LEU A 524 -1.62 15.53 -29.81
C LEU A 524 -2.41 14.46 -30.57
N TYR A 525 -1.93 13.23 -30.56
CA TYR A 525 -2.70 12.10 -31.05
C TYR A 525 -3.59 11.54 -29.93
N ILE A 526 -4.89 11.51 -30.17
CA ILE A 526 -5.86 10.87 -29.29
C ILE A 526 -6.08 9.45 -29.80
N ASP A 527 -5.46 8.47 -29.14
CA ASP A 527 -5.57 7.08 -29.56
C ASP A 527 -6.81 6.41 -28.96
N TYR A 528 -7.92 6.50 -29.68
CA TYR A 528 -9.15 5.77 -29.36
C TYR A 528 -9.15 4.34 -29.92
N VAL A 529 -8.19 3.99 -30.79
CA VAL A 529 -8.17 2.72 -31.54
C VAL A 529 -7.45 1.61 -30.78
N GLN A 530 -6.64 1.95 -29.76
CA GLN A 530 -6.04 0.95 -28.84
C GLN A 530 -7.08 0.07 -28.16
N TYR A 531 -8.33 0.50 -28.21
CA TYR A 531 -9.44 -0.14 -27.57
C TYR A 531 -10.07 -1.23 -28.45
N ARG A 532 -9.39 -2.39 -28.53
CA ARG A 532 -9.90 -3.60 -29.21
C ARG A 532 -9.45 -4.84 -28.46
N GLN A 533 -10.18 -5.94 -28.65
CA GLN A 533 -9.80 -7.25 -28.11
C GLN A 533 -8.35 -7.61 -28.48
N GLY A 534 -7.59 -8.10 -27.50
CA GLY A 534 -6.18 -8.48 -27.66
C GLY A 534 -5.16 -7.35 -27.56
N LYS A 535 -5.60 -6.10 -27.40
CA LYS A 535 -4.71 -4.96 -27.06
C LYS A 535 -4.48 -4.88 -25.57
N THR A 536 -3.33 -4.30 -25.20
CA THR A 536 -2.90 -4.16 -23.81
C THR A 536 -2.40 -2.74 -23.55
N ILE A 537 -2.53 -2.30 -22.29
CA ILE A 537 -2.05 -1.00 -21.83
C ILE A 537 -1.16 -1.17 -20.60
N ILE A 538 -0.19 -0.27 -20.43
CA ILE A 538 0.70 -0.27 -19.27
C ILE A 538 -0.09 -0.11 -17.97
N ALA A 539 0.07 -1.06 -17.05
CA ALA A 539 -0.63 -1.06 -15.77
C ALA A 539 -0.19 0.13 -14.90
N PRO A 540 -1.10 0.71 -14.08
CA PRO A 540 -0.73 1.66 -13.04
C PRO A 540 0.39 1.12 -12.13
N TYR A 541 1.36 1.97 -11.80
CA TYR A 541 2.57 1.64 -11.04
C TYR A 541 3.56 0.69 -11.72
N SER A 542 3.38 0.35 -13.00
CA SER A 542 4.44 -0.31 -13.76
C SER A 542 5.58 0.67 -14.06
N ALA A 543 6.81 0.21 -13.89
CA ALA A 543 8.00 0.90 -14.40
C ALA A 543 8.05 0.81 -15.94
N ARG A 544 8.91 1.64 -16.54
CA ARG A 544 9.18 1.69 -17.98
C ARG A 544 10.64 1.40 -18.26
N GLY A 545 10.91 0.73 -19.38
CA GLY A 545 12.27 0.44 -19.83
C GLY A 545 13.00 1.62 -20.46
N ASN A 546 12.65 2.86 -20.09
CA ASN A 546 13.43 4.03 -20.50
C ASN A 546 14.61 4.25 -19.54
N GLU A 547 15.59 5.04 -19.96
CA GLU A 547 16.85 5.31 -19.26
C GLU A 547 16.67 5.78 -17.80
N LYS A 548 15.54 6.43 -17.48
CA LYS A 548 15.26 6.99 -16.16
C LYS A 548 14.42 6.11 -15.24
N GLY A 549 13.96 4.95 -15.71
CA GLY A 549 13.05 4.10 -14.95
C GLY A 549 11.78 4.84 -14.54
N LEU A 550 11.22 5.64 -15.46
CA LEU A 550 9.98 6.35 -15.19
C LEU A 550 8.83 5.37 -14.95
N VAL A 551 7.81 5.82 -14.23
CA VAL A 551 6.68 4.99 -13.80
C VAL A 551 5.39 5.46 -14.46
N ALA A 552 4.55 4.52 -14.85
CA ALA A 552 3.16 4.77 -15.21
C ALA A 552 2.34 5.17 -13.96
N CYS A 553 2.46 6.42 -13.53
CA CYS A 553 2.01 6.86 -12.21
C CYS A 553 0.61 7.48 -12.22
N PRO A 554 -0.34 6.95 -11.43
CA PRO A 554 -1.57 7.65 -11.05
C PRO A 554 -1.33 9.05 -10.52
N LEU A 555 -2.15 10.01 -10.96
CA LEU A 555 -2.09 11.42 -10.56
C LEU A 555 -3.47 11.90 -10.12
N TYR A 556 -3.48 12.96 -9.30
CA TYR A 556 -4.68 13.76 -9.07
C TYR A 556 -4.93 14.70 -10.25
N TRP A 557 -6.18 15.12 -10.44
CA TRP A 557 -6.51 16.04 -11.54
C TRP A 557 -5.95 17.44 -11.29
N GLU A 558 -5.90 17.85 -10.03
CA GLU A 558 -5.51 19.18 -9.57
C GLU A 558 -3.99 19.42 -9.70
N GLU A 559 -3.18 18.37 -9.79
CA GLU A 559 -1.71 18.50 -9.90
C GLU A 559 -1.19 18.49 -11.34
N LEU A 560 -2.05 18.27 -12.34
CA LEU A 560 -1.61 18.11 -13.74
C LEU A 560 -0.86 19.34 -14.29
N ASP A 561 -1.26 20.56 -13.91
CA ASP A 561 -0.63 21.79 -14.41
C ASP A 561 0.81 21.97 -13.91
N GLN A 562 1.11 21.41 -12.74
CA GLN A 562 2.42 21.52 -12.09
C GLN A 562 3.25 20.26 -12.29
N PHE A 563 2.69 19.23 -12.93
CA PHE A 563 3.34 17.95 -13.10
C PHE A 563 4.39 17.98 -14.21
N THR A 564 5.62 17.60 -13.86
CA THR A 564 6.72 17.43 -14.81
C THR A 564 6.99 15.94 -15.04
N PRO A 565 6.82 15.40 -16.27
CA PRO A 565 6.99 13.96 -16.55
C PRO A 565 8.30 13.34 -16.08
N SER A 566 9.42 14.06 -16.24
CA SER A 566 10.76 13.56 -15.93
C SER A 566 11.01 13.32 -14.43
N GLN A 567 10.16 13.86 -13.55
CA GLN A 567 10.28 13.66 -12.11
C GLN A 567 9.76 12.29 -11.66
N CYS A 568 8.98 11.61 -12.50
CA CYS A 568 8.19 10.44 -12.12
C CYS A 568 9.02 9.13 -12.11
N THR A 569 10.14 9.14 -11.39
CA THR A 569 11.03 7.99 -11.20
C THR A 569 10.53 7.05 -10.10
N ILE A 570 11.17 5.88 -9.97
CA ILE A 570 10.94 4.92 -8.89
C ILE A 570 11.00 5.60 -7.51
N ASP A 571 12.04 6.38 -7.21
CA ASP A 571 12.20 7.04 -5.91
C ASP A 571 11.12 8.08 -5.64
N TRP A 572 10.76 8.87 -6.66
CA TRP A 572 9.71 9.89 -6.52
C TRP A 572 8.37 9.25 -6.18
N VAL A 573 8.02 8.14 -6.84
CA VAL A 573 6.79 7.40 -6.55
C VAL A 573 6.81 6.82 -5.13
N LEU A 574 7.92 6.21 -4.70
CA LEU A 574 8.03 5.68 -3.34
C LEU A 574 7.87 6.77 -2.28
N LYS A 575 8.54 7.92 -2.47
CA LYS A 575 8.41 9.07 -1.57
C LYS A 575 6.98 9.60 -1.53
N ARG A 576 6.32 9.70 -2.69
CA ARG A 576 4.92 10.12 -2.80
C ARG A 576 3.97 9.17 -2.05
N MET A 577 4.23 7.86 -2.05
CA MET A 577 3.41 6.88 -1.33
C MET A 577 3.45 7.01 0.20
N GLU A 578 4.47 7.67 0.75
CA GLU A 578 4.60 7.93 2.19
C GLU A 578 3.80 9.17 2.62
N THR A 579 3.65 10.14 1.72
CA THR A 579 3.05 11.45 2.02
C THR A 579 1.65 11.65 1.44
N THR A 580 1.24 10.79 0.51
CA THR A 580 0.04 11.00 -0.30
C THR A 580 -0.75 9.71 -0.47
N LEU A 581 -2.08 9.83 -0.34
CA LEU A 581 -3.01 8.74 -0.64
C LEU A 581 -2.94 8.36 -2.13
N CYS A 582 -3.44 7.18 -2.49
CA CYS A 582 -3.43 6.73 -3.87
C CYS A 582 -4.50 7.50 -4.69
N PRO A 583 -4.14 8.16 -5.80
CA PRO A 583 -5.13 8.84 -6.65
C PRO A 583 -6.16 7.89 -7.28
N PHE A 584 -5.82 6.61 -7.41
CA PHE A 584 -6.71 5.57 -7.95
C PHE A 584 -7.36 4.72 -6.84
N ALA A 585 -7.34 5.17 -5.59
CA ALA A 585 -7.83 4.35 -4.47
C ALA A 585 -9.32 3.95 -4.59
N SER A 586 -10.16 4.81 -5.17
CA SER A 586 -11.59 4.54 -5.40
C SER A 586 -11.88 3.95 -6.79
N PHE A 587 -10.85 3.57 -7.56
CA PHE A 587 -11.01 3.10 -8.95
C PHE A 587 -11.95 1.91 -9.08
N PHE A 588 -11.72 0.87 -8.27
CA PHE A 588 -12.53 -0.35 -8.31
C PHE A 588 -13.92 -0.18 -7.72
N GLU A 589 -14.09 0.76 -6.79
CA GLU A 589 -15.41 1.11 -6.24
C GLU A 589 -16.25 1.85 -7.30
N ALA A 590 -15.61 2.78 -8.03
CA ALA A 590 -16.24 3.49 -9.14
C ALA A 590 -16.70 2.56 -10.27
N LYS A 591 -16.09 1.38 -10.42
CA LYS A 591 -16.49 0.35 -11.38
C LYS A 591 -17.94 -0.12 -11.18
N VAL A 592 -18.40 -0.18 -9.93
CA VAL A 592 -19.73 -0.69 -9.55
C VAL A 592 -20.82 0.39 -9.72
N ASP A 593 -20.46 1.65 -9.52
CA ASP A 593 -21.37 2.80 -9.48
C ASP A 593 -21.02 3.81 -10.57
N GLN A 594 -21.13 3.35 -11.82
CA GLN A 594 -20.84 4.14 -13.02
C GLN A 594 -22.10 4.28 -13.91
N PRO A 595 -22.63 5.50 -14.16
CA PRO A 595 -23.82 5.73 -15.00
C PRO A 595 -23.63 5.49 -16.51
N PHE A 596 -22.71 4.62 -16.91
CA PHE A 596 -22.35 4.44 -18.33
C PHE A 596 -23.49 3.85 -19.20
N ALA A 597 -24.38 3.05 -18.61
CA ALA A 597 -25.50 2.44 -19.34
C ALA A 597 -26.46 3.48 -19.94
N GLU A 598 -26.80 4.53 -19.18
CA GLU A 598 -27.68 5.61 -19.62
C GLU A 598 -27.06 6.38 -20.79
N ILE A 599 -25.74 6.58 -20.74
CA ILE A 599 -24.98 7.32 -21.76
C ILE A 599 -24.97 6.53 -23.07
N ILE A 600 -24.61 5.25 -23.04
CA ILE A 600 -24.59 4.41 -24.26
C ILE A 600 -25.97 4.34 -24.91
N ASN A 601 -27.03 4.19 -24.12
CA ASN A 601 -28.40 4.12 -24.64
C ASN A 601 -28.86 5.45 -25.28
N ALA A 602 -28.28 6.57 -24.86
CA ALA A 602 -28.58 7.89 -25.41
C ALA A 602 -27.68 8.27 -26.61
N LEU A 603 -26.64 7.50 -26.91
CA LEU A 603 -25.80 7.77 -28.08
C LEU A 603 -26.60 7.53 -29.35
N PRO A 604 -26.64 8.49 -30.30
CA PRO A 604 -27.15 8.21 -31.63
C PRO A 604 -26.32 7.08 -32.22
N LEU A 605 -26.98 6.08 -32.81
CA LEU A 605 -26.30 5.06 -33.61
C LEU A 605 -25.52 5.81 -34.70
N LEU A 606 -24.21 5.83 -34.58
CA LEU A 606 -23.32 6.36 -35.60
C LEU A 606 -23.31 5.31 -36.73
N ASP A 607 -24.18 5.51 -37.73
CA ASP A 607 -24.19 4.74 -38.99
C ASP A 607 -22.94 5.01 -39.84
#